data_AF-A0A2W0A6J8-F1
#
_entry.id   AF-A0A2W0A6J8-F1
#
_cell.length_a   1.000
_cell.length_b   1.000
_cell.length_c   1.000
_cell.angle_alpha   90.00
_cell.angle_beta   90.00
_cell.angle_gamma   90.00
#
_symmetry.space_group_name_H-M   'P 1'
#
loop_
_entity.id
_entity.type
_entity.pdbx_description
1 polymer ?
#
loop_
_entity_poly.entity_id
_entity_poly.type
_entity_poly.pdbx_seq_one_letter_code
_entity_poly.pdbx_strand_id
1 'polypeptide(L)'
;MILSGWKEIAGYLHQGVRTIQRWELNGLPVHRAKSCGQVVAFAAELDAWEKAAPMRLLDEINALKANVEFLKAEVRALKARPQSAETSASPRDKAGTLVN
;
A
#
# COMPACT_ATOMS: atom_id res chain seq x y z
N MET A 1 0.74 21.74 17.71
CA MET A 1 -0.48 22.25 17.03
C MET A 1 -1.70 21.61 17.68
N ILE A 2 -2.80 22.37 17.84
CA ILE A 2 -4.08 21.89 18.39
C ILE A 2 -5.04 21.71 17.22
N LEU A 3 -5.75 20.58 17.17
CA LEU A 3 -6.73 20.24 16.15
C LEU A 3 -8.11 20.24 16.77
N SER A 4 -9.06 20.88 16.12
CA SER A 4 -10.41 21.11 16.63
C SER A 4 -11.46 20.46 15.74
N GLY A 5 -12.26 19.60 16.36
CA GLY A 5 -13.33 18.87 15.69
C GLY A 5 -12.83 17.69 14.86
N TRP A 6 -13.78 16.81 14.53
CA TRP A 6 -13.49 15.55 13.87
C TRP A 6 -12.87 15.68 12.49
N LYS A 7 -13.25 16.69 11.71
CA LYS A 7 -12.75 16.87 10.33
C LYS A 7 -11.28 17.26 10.32
N GLU A 8 -10.85 18.16 11.20
CA GLU A 8 -9.43 18.54 11.28
C GLU A 8 -8.57 17.38 11.74
N ILE A 9 -9.02 16.63 12.75
CA ILE A 9 -8.31 15.44 13.25
C ILE A 9 -8.22 14.36 12.16
N ALA A 10 -9.31 14.12 11.44
CA ALA A 10 -9.36 13.19 10.32
C ALA A 10 -8.46 13.61 9.16
N GLY A 11 -8.43 14.92 8.84
CA GLY A 11 -7.52 15.46 7.83
C GLY A 11 -6.06 15.34 8.22
N TYR A 12 -5.74 15.56 9.49
CA TYR A 12 -4.38 15.41 10.03
C TYR A 12 -3.87 13.97 9.93
N LEU A 13 -4.71 13.00 10.29
CA LEU A 13 -4.37 11.57 10.22
C LEU A 13 -4.62 10.95 8.84
N HIS A 14 -5.04 11.73 7.84
CA HIS A 14 -5.39 11.25 6.50
C HIS A 14 -6.41 10.09 6.49
N GLN A 15 -7.36 10.09 7.44
CA GLN A 15 -8.38 9.04 7.57
C GLN A 15 -9.79 9.60 7.46
N GLY A 16 -10.77 8.71 7.26
CA GLY A 16 -12.18 9.07 7.31
C GLY A 16 -12.64 9.39 8.74
N VAL A 17 -13.54 10.37 8.89
CA VAL A 17 -14.12 10.78 10.20
C VAL A 17 -14.68 9.60 10.99
N ARG A 18 -15.38 8.65 10.34
CA ARG A 18 -15.92 7.45 10.99
C ARG A 18 -14.84 6.52 11.54
N THR A 19 -13.68 6.47 10.88
CA THR A 19 -12.53 5.67 11.33
C THR A 19 -11.95 6.29 12.60
N ILE A 20 -11.76 7.61 12.61
CA ILE A 20 -11.27 8.35 13.78
C ILE A 20 -12.22 8.22 14.98
N GLN A 21 -13.54 8.35 14.77
CA GLN A 21 -14.53 8.15 15.83
C GLN A 21 -14.51 6.70 16.36
N ARG A 22 -14.29 5.71 15.49
CA ARG A 22 -14.11 4.33 15.93
C ARG A 22 -12.80 4.16 16.72
N TRP A 23 -11.72 4.84 16.33
CA TRP A 23 -10.45 4.80 17.04
C TRP A 23 -10.52 5.49 18.40
N GLU A 24 -11.36 6.51 18.57
CA GLU A 24 -11.66 7.09 19.90
C GLU A 24 -12.12 6.00 20.87
N LEU A 25 -13.02 5.11 20.44
CA LEU A 25 -13.48 3.98 21.26
C LEU A 25 -12.36 2.98 21.59
N ASN A 26 -11.27 2.99 20.82
CA ASN A 26 -10.10 2.13 21.00
C ASN A 26 -8.88 2.87 21.60
N GLY A 27 -9.09 4.07 22.16
CA GLY A 27 -8.05 4.79 22.90
C GLY A 27 -7.25 5.82 22.10
N LEU A 28 -7.79 6.34 20.99
CA LEU A 28 -7.23 7.53 20.34
C LEU A 28 -7.25 8.73 21.32
N PRO A 29 -6.13 9.46 21.50
CA PRO A 29 -6.07 10.60 22.42
C PRO A 29 -6.87 11.77 21.86
N VAL A 30 -8.10 11.88 22.35
CA VAL A 30 -9.06 12.91 21.99
C VAL A 30 -9.65 13.48 23.27
N HIS A 31 -9.59 14.79 23.42
CA HIS A 31 -10.05 15.52 24.59
C HIS A 31 -11.39 16.17 24.32
N ARG A 32 -12.33 16.02 25.26
CA ARG A 32 -13.67 16.63 25.18
C ARG A 32 -13.81 17.71 26.24
N ALA A 33 -14.06 18.94 25.82
CA ALA A 33 -14.38 20.01 26.76
C ALA A 33 -15.79 19.79 27.34
N LYS A 34 -15.88 19.64 28.67
CA LYS A 34 -17.11 19.33 29.42
C LYS A 34 -18.26 20.32 29.17
N SER A 35 -17.96 21.54 28.73
CA SER A 35 -18.92 22.63 28.59
C SER A 35 -19.56 22.75 27.20
N CYS A 36 -18.93 22.25 26.13
CA CYS A 36 -19.38 22.53 24.75
C CYS A 36 -19.45 21.31 23.83
N GLY A 37 -19.08 20.12 24.30
CA GLY A 37 -19.04 18.91 23.44
C GLY A 37 -18.02 19.01 22.29
N GLN A 38 -17.19 20.05 22.29
CA GLN A 38 -16.17 20.28 21.29
C GLN A 38 -15.03 19.29 21.51
N VAL A 39 -14.65 18.64 20.43
CA VAL A 39 -13.62 17.63 20.37
C VAL A 39 -12.31 18.31 20.00
N VAL A 40 -11.25 18.00 20.73
CA VAL A 40 -9.93 18.61 20.52
C VAL A 40 -8.87 17.53 20.63
N ALA A 41 -7.83 17.59 19.80
CA ALA A 41 -6.68 16.70 19.90
C ALA A 41 -5.38 17.49 19.74
N PHE A 42 -4.33 17.02 20.40
CA PHE A 42 -3.00 17.60 20.23
C PHE A 42 -2.25 16.81 19.16
N ALA A 43 -1.73 17.49 18.14
CA ALA A 43 -1.00 16.86 17.04
C ALA A 43 0.13 15.94 17.54
N ALA A 44 0.88 16.37 18.56
CA ALA A 44 1.97 15.58 19.13
C ALA A 44 1.49 14.28 19.81
N GLU A 45 0.30 14.28 20.43
CA GLU A 45 -0.29 13.08 21.02
C GLU A 45 -0.78 12.12 19.93
N LEU A 46 -1.37 12.67 18.86
CA LEU A 46 -1.77 11.88 17.69
C LEU A 46 -0.57 11.24 17.02
N ASP A 47 0.53 11.97 16.84
CA ASP A 47 1.77 11.43 16.26
C ASP A 47 2.37 10.32 17.13
N ALA A 48 2.37 10.52 18.45
CA ALA A 48 2.87 9.53 19.39
C ALA A 48 1.99 8.27 19.40
N TRP A 49 0.66 8.46 19.39
CA TRP A 49 -0.30 7.37 19.33
C TRP A 49 -0.22 6.61 18.01
N GLU A 50 -0.12 7.30 16.88
CA GLU A 50 0.03 6.68 15.55
C GLU A 50 1.31 5.84 15.47
N LYS A 51 2.43 6.34 16.01
CA LYS A 51 3.69 5.59 16.09
C LYS A 51 3.60 4.36 16.99
N ALA A 52 2.77 4.41 18.04
CA ALA A 52 2.56 3.30 18.96
C ALA A 52 1.45 2.34 18.50
N ALA A 53 0.56 2.78 17.61
CA ALA A 53 -0.60 2.03 17.22
C ALA A 53 -0.25 0.88 16.24
N PRO A 54 -1.02 -0.22 16.25
CA PRO A 54 -0.95 -1.27 15.23
C PRO A 54 -1.26 -0.78 13.81
N MET A 55 -1.68 0.48 13.64
CA MET A 55 -2.04 1.09 12.36
C MET A 55 -0.86 1.13 11.37
N ARG A 56 0.37 1.33 11.88
CA ARG A 56 1.59 1.19 11.06
C ARG A 56 1.67 -0.19 10.41
N LEU A 57 1.24 -1.24 11.12
CA LEU A 57 1.18 -2.59 10.59
C LEU A 57 0.17 -2.69 9.44
N LEU A 58 -0.97 -1.99 9.53
CA LEU A 58 -1.98 -1.99 8.48
C LEU A 58 -1.49 -1.27 7.22
N ASP A 59 -0.78 -0.15 7.39
CA ASP A 59 -0.15 0.58 6.27
C ASP A 59 0.98 -0.24 5.64
N GLU A 60 1.82 -0.88 6.45
CA GLU A 60 2.84 -1.82 5.98
C GLU A 60 2.21 -3.01 5.24
N ILE A 61 1.10 -3.57 5.75
CA ILE A 61 0.33 -4.63 5.08
C ILE A 61 -0.21 -4.14 3.73
N ASN A 62 -0.75 -2.92 3.67
CA ASN A 62 -1.28 -2.37 2.43
C ASN A 62 -0.18 -2.08 1.40
N ALA A 63 0.96 -1.54 1.83
CA ALA A 63 2.13 -1.33 1.00
C ALA A 63 2.70 -2.66 0.47
N LEU A 64 2.81 -3.68 1.33
CA LEU A 64 3.23 -5.02 0.94
C LEU A 64 2.26 -5.65 -0.07
N LYS A 65 0.95 -5.49 0.13
CA LYS A 65 -0.07 -5.96 -0.84
C LYS A 65 0.11 -5.29 -2.20
N ALA A 66 0.32 -3.97 -2.24
CA ALA A 66 0.55 -3.25 -3.49
C ALA A 66 1.81 -3.77 -4.22
N ASN A 67 2.90 -3.99 -3.47
CA ASN A 67 4.13 -4.56 -4.02
C ASN A 67 3.92 -5.99 -4.56
N VAL A 68 3.14 -6.82 -3.85
CA VAL A 68 2.81 -8.17 -4.31
C VAL A 68 2.01 -8.15 -5.61
N GLU A 69 1.02 -7.27 -5.72
CA GLU A 69 0.22 -7.14 -6.95
C GLU A 69 1.07 -6.64 -8.13
N PHE A 70 1.98 -5.71 -7.87
CA PHE A 70 2.97 -5.27 -8.85
C PHE A 70 3.87 -6.42 -9.33
N LEU A 71 4.47 -7.16 -8.40
CA LEU A 71 5.34 -8.29 -8.74
C LEU A 71 4.58 -9.40 -9.47
N LYS A 72 3.31 -9.66 -9.11
CA LYS A 72 2.46 -10.59 -9.85
C LYS A 72 2.18 -10.11 -11.28
N ALA A 73 2.01 -8.81 -11.50
CA ALA A 73 1.85 -8.25 -12.84
C ALA A 73 3.15 -8.40 -13.65
N GLU A 74 4.30 -8.10 -13.04
CA GLU A 74 5.61 -8.24 -13.66
C GLU A 74 5.92 -9.70 -14.06
N VAL A 75 5.66 -10.65 -13.16
CA VAL A 75 5.82 -12.08 -13.47
C VAL A 75 4.90 -12.52 -14.60
N ARG A 76 3.67 -12.00 -14.68
CA ARG A 76 2.76 -12.27 -15.79
C ARG A 76 3.31 -11.72 -17.11
N ALA A 77 3.87 -10.51 -17.10
CA ALA A 77 4.47 -9.90 -18.29
C ALA A 77 5.71 -10.68 -18.76
N LEU A 78 6.58 -11.11 -17.84
CA LEU A 78 7.77 -11.90 -18.18
C LEU A 78 7.41 -13.29 -18.73
N LYS A 79 6.39 -13.96 -18.17
CA LYS A 79 5.89 -15.23 -18.70
C LYS A 79 5.21 -15.09 -20.06
N ALA A 80 4.66 -13.91 -20.36
CA ALA A 80 4.05 -13.61 -21.66
C ALA A 80 5.09 -13.20 -22.73
N ARG A 81 6.37 -12.98 -22.36
CA ARG A 81 7.44 -12.78 -23.34
C ARG A 81 7.72 -14.13 -24.02
N PRO A 82 7.45 -14.28 -25.33
CA PRO A 82 7.68 -15.55 -25.99
C PRO A 82 9.19 -15.86 -25.97
N GLN A 83 9.52 -17.15 -25.86
CA GLN A 83 10.87 -17.72 -25.97
C GLN A 83 11.46 -17.54 -27.40
N SER A 84 11.30 -16.37 -28.01
CA SER A 84 11.53 -16.11 -29.44
C SER A 84 13.00 -16.08 -29.87
N ALA A 85 13.93 -16.45 -29.00
CA ALA A 85 15.36 -16.38 -29.30
C ALA A 85 16.05 -17.75 -29.43
N GLU A 86 15.36 -18.88 -29.19
CA GLU A 86 16.02 -20.21 -29.25
C GLU A 86 15.73 -21.03 -30.53
N THR A 87 14.91 -20.53 -31.47
CA THR A 87 14.67 -21.21 -32.75
C THR A 87 15.20 -20.40 -33.94
N SER A 88 16.48 -20.05 -33.96
CA SER A 88 17.12 -19.56 -35.19
C SER A 88 18.65 -19.72 -35.23
N ALA A 89 19.16 -20.96 -35.14
CA ALA A 89 20.49 -21.25 -35.69
C ALA A 89 20.72 -22.76 -35.92
N SER A 90 20.51 -23.23 -37.16
CA SER A 90 21.45 -24.20 -37.76
C SER A 90 21.35 -24.17 -39.30
N PRO A 91 22.27 -23.49 -39.98
CA PRO A 91 22.38 -23.51 -41.44
C PRO A 91 23.32 -24.65 -41.87
N ARG A 92 22.86 -25.54 -42.74
CA ARG A 92 23.76 -26.31 -43.63
C ARG A 92 23.03 -26.74 -44.89
N ASP A 93 23.10 -25.85 -45.87
CA ASP A 93 22.96 -26.20 -47.29
C ASP A 93 24.16 -27.03 -47.76
N LYS A 94 23.86 -27.87 -48.76
CA LYS A 94 24.72 -28.50 -49.79
C LYS A 94 25.45 -29.80 -49.44
N ALA A 95 24.98 -30.89 -50.07
CA ALA A 95 25.69 -31.49 -51.21
C ALA A 95 24.78 -32.52 -51.88
N GLY A 96 24.58 -32.40 -53.20
CA GLY A 96 24.09 -33.51 -54.01
C GLY A 96 25.15 -34.60 -54.15
N THR A 97 24.75 -35.77 -54.69
CA THR A 97 25.52 -36.74 -55.51
C THR A 97 25.12 -38.20 -55.24
N LEU A 98 24.31 -38.73 -56.18
CA LEU A 98 24.38 -40.04 -56.88
C LEU A 98 23.92 -41.39 -56.27
N VAL A 99 23.21 -42.13 -57.17
CA VAL A 99 23.17 -43.60 -57.41
C VAL A 99 22.26 -44.40 -56.46
N ASN A 100 21.32 -45.25 -56.90
CA ASN A 100 21.31 -46.29 -57.96
C ASN A 100 19.98 -46.32 -58.74
#